data_AF-A0A918FZH1-F1
#
_entry.id   AF-A0A918FZH1-F1
#
_cell.length_a   1.000
_cell.length_b   1.000
_cell.length_c   1.000
_cell.angle_alpha   90.00
_cell.angle_beta   90.00
_cell.angle_gamma   90.00
#
_symmetry.space_group_name_H-M   'P 1'
#
loop_
_entity.id
_entity.type
_entity.pdbx_description
1 polymer ?
#
loop_
_entity_poly.entity_id
_entity_poly.type
_entity_poly.pdbx_seq_one_letter_code
_entity_poly.pdbx_strand_id
1 'polypeptide(L)'
;MRKLRPSGRLRALSGLLAAGALIAGLTGTTAHATESTLRTAPAEIGIQFNPDGDAGQCGGTTGQQWSSNPDFTRPIRIDTDNRSGGCQLAFGIYDPDDTLAGLSLSYRFQASPGGDAGQCGNPGTYQMPIQRFRTFGPSVRIDTDNRAGWCNLAFTVSGRSDVVLDVQFYADGDGGQCVNALPAGQYQSAFAGAPVTVGIDADGRSGGCQLLLRLRRV
;
A
#
# COMPACT_ATOMS: atom_id res chain seq x y z
N MET A 1 -36.13 44.96 -1.63
CA MET A 1 -37.48 45.58 -1.62
C MET A 1 -38.23 45.11 -2.88
N ARG A 2 -38.98 44.00 -2.83
CA ARG A 2 -40.46 43.91 -2.69
C ARG A 2 -41.24 44.91 -3.55
N LYS A 3 -41.96 44.40 -4.57
CA LYS A 3 -43.43 44.61 -4.71
C LYS A 3 -44.06 43.58 -5.65
N LEU A 4 -45.21 43.07 -5.19
CA LEU A 4 -46.03 41.98 -5.72
C LEU A 4 -47.12 42.48 -6.72
N ARG A 5 -47.49 41.57 -7.65
CA ARG A 5 -48.82 41.15 -8.21
C ARG A 5 -49.98 42.17 -8.33
N PRO A 6 -50.83 42.07 -9.38
CA PRO A 6 -52.06 41.23 -9.35
C PRO A 6 -52.38 40.53 -10.70
N SER A 7 -52.83 39.26 -10.72
CA SER A 7 -54.22 38.74 -10.57
C SER A 7 -55.05 38.75 -11.87
N GLY A 8 -55.25 37.55 -12.45
CA GLY A 8 -56.30 37.25 -13.42
C GLY A 8 -57.07 36.00 -12.99
N ARG A 9 -58.37 36.16 -12.74
CA ARG A 9 -59.35 35.13 -12.34
C ARG A 9 -60.09 34.57 -13.57
N LEU A 10 -60.87 33.50 -13.32
CA LEU A 10 -61.99 32.91 -14.09
C LEU A 10 -61.56 31.68 -14.91
N ARG A 11 -62.29 30.57 -14.96
CA ARG A 11 -63.67 30.24 -14.55
C ARG A 11 -63.76 28.73 -14.36
N ALA A 12 -64.54 28.30 -13.37
CA ALA A 12 -64.96 26.91 -13.20
C ALA A 12 -65.94 26.50 -14.31
N LEU A 13 -65.81 25.29 -14.81
CA LEU A 13 -66.83 24.59 -15.57
C LEU A 13 -66.84 23.13 -15.10
N SER A 14 -67.88 22.80 -14.36
CA SER A 14 -68.25 21.44 -13.96
C SER A 14 -68.79 20.70 -15.16
N GLY A 15 -68.23 19.52 -15.44
CA GLY A 15 -68.77 18.55 -16.39
C GLY A 15 -68.71 17.15 -15.77
N LEU A 16 -69.84 16.69 -15.26
CA LEU A 16 -70.08 15.30 -14.92
C LEU A 16 -70.38 14.53 -16.21
N LEU A 17 -69.59 13.50 -16.51
CA LEU A 17 -70.00 12.41 -17.38
C LEU A 17 -69.55 11.09 -16.75
N ALA A 18 -70.52 10.20 -16.63
CA ALA A 18 -70.45 8.94 -15.93
C ALA A 18 -69.94 7.80 -16.82
N ALA A 19 -69.50 6.76 -16.11
CA ALA A 19 -69.58 5.35 -16.47
C ALA A 19 -68.64 4.80 -17.57
N GLY A 20 -67.69 4.01 -17.09
CA GLY A 20 -67.51 2.64 -17.55
C GLY A 20 -66.38 2.40 -18.55
N ALA A 21 -65.32 1.75 -18.09
CA ALA A 21 -64.68 0.63 -18.79
C ALA A 21 -63.46 0.10 -18.02
N LEU A 22 -63.48 -1.20 -17.75
CA LEU A 22 -62.35 -2.13 -17.67
C LEU A 22 -61.16 -1.74 -16.77
N ILE A 23 -61.22 -2.20 -15.52
CA ILE A 23 -60.03 -2.48 -14.72
C ILE A 23 -59.39 -3.75 -15.30
N ALA A 24 -58.61 -3.58 -16.37
CA ALA A 24 -57.62 -4.58 -16.73
C ALA A 24 -56.50 -4.48 -15.69
N GLY A 25 -56.41 -5.49 -14.83
CA GLY A 25 -55.32 -5.65 -13.87
C GLY A 25 -54.00 -5.79 -14.59
N LEU A 26 -53.35 -4.66 -14.86
CA LEU A 26 -51.93 -4.59 -15.15
C LEU A 26 -51.23 -4.84 -13.81
N THR A 27 -50.96 -6.10 -13.51
CA THR A 27 -49.90 -6.47 -12.56
C THR A 27 -48.59 -5.95 -13.14
N GLY A 28 -48.31 -4.68 -12.89
CA GLY A 28 -47.00 -4.10 -13.16
C GLY A 28 -46.00 -4.84 -12.31
N THR A 29 -45.28 -5.78 -12.91
CA THR A 29 -44.05 -6.31 -12.34
C THR A 29 -43.11 -5.12 -12.22
N THR A 30 -42.94 -4.60 -11.01
CA THR A 30 -41.83 -3.70 -10.72
C THR A 30 -40.56 -4.48 -10.99
N ALA A 31 -39.94 -4.21 -12.14
CA ALA A 31 -38.59 -4.67 -12.41
C ALA A 31 -37.68 -4.00 -11.36
N HIS A 32 -37.40 -4.73 -10.29
CA HIS A 32 -36.32 -4.38 -9.39
C HIS A 32 -35.04 -4.55 -10.21
N ALA A 33 -34.53 -3.44 -10.74
CA ALA A 33 -33.16 -3.39 -11.23
C ALA A 33 -32.27 -3.72 -10.02
N THR A 34 -31.72 -4.92 -10.00
CA THR A 34 -30.70 -5.30 -9.04
C THR A 34 -29.52 -4.40 -9.32
N GLU A 35 -29.29 -3.40 -8.46
CA GLU A 35 -28.06 -2.63 -8.49
C GLU A 35 -26.92 -3.62 -8.31
N SER A 36 -26.19 -3.86 -9.40
CA SER A 36 -24.89 -4.50 -9.34
C SER A 36 -23.99 -3.50 -8.64
N THR A 37 -23.88 -3.61 -7.32
CA THR A 37 -22.81 -2.96 -6.56
C THR A 37 -21.50 -3.49 -7.13
N LEU A 38 -20.90 -2.73 -8.03
CA LEU A 38 -19.54 -2.96 -8.51
C LEU A 38 -18.66 -3.04 -7.28
N ARG A 39 -18.21 -4.26 -6.98
CA ARG A 39 -17.37 -4.53 -5.83
C ARG A 39 -15.99 -4.02 -6.19
N THR A 40 -15.61 -2.91 -5.57
CA THR A 40 -14.29 -2.32 -5.73
C THR A 40 -13.20 -3.35 -5.46
N ALA A 41 -12.31 -3.56 -6.42
CA ALA A 41 -11.13 -4.38 -6.26
C ALA A 41 -10.21 -3.73 -5.22
N PRO A 42 -9.74 -4.48 -4.21
CA PRO A 42 -8.90 -3.91 -3.17
C PRO A 42 -7.56 -3.50 -3.76
N ALA A 43 -7.02 -2.37 -3.29
CA ALA A 43 -5.65 -2.00 -3.59
C ALA A 43 -4.66 -3.00 -2.97
N GLU A 44 -3.55 -3.24 -3.65
CA GLU A 44 -2.49 -4.16 -3.25
C GLU A 44 -1.17 -3.43 -3.00
N ILE A 45 -0.43 -3.86 -1.97
CA ILE A 45 0.98 -3.49 -1.76
C ILE A 45 1.88 -4.54 -2.42
N GLY A 46 2.87 -4.07 -3.18
CA GLY A 46 3.82 -4.90 -3.88
C GLY A 46 5.24 -4.79 -3.32
N ILE A 47 5.93 -5.93 -3.29
CA ILE A 47 7.39 -6.01 -3.09
C ILE A 47 8.01 -6.70 -4.31
N GLN A 48 9.06 -6.10 -4.86
CA GLN A 48 9.96 -6.75 -5.79
C GLN A 48 11.31 -6.92 -5.08
N PHE A 49 11.76 -8.17 -4.96
CA PHE A 49 12.98 -8.51 -4.24
C PHE A 49 13.79 -9.54 -5.01
N ASN A 50 14.95 -9.13 -5.53
CA ASN A 50 15.78 -9.99 -6.36
C ASN A 50 17.22 -9.99 -5.86
N PRO A 51 17.92 -11.12 -5.99
CA PRO A 51 19.35 -11.14 -5.74
C PRO A 51 20.12 -10.37 -6.82
N ASP A 52 21.22 -9.78 -6.38
CA ASP A 52 22.23 -9.11 -7.18
C ASP A 52 23.60 -9.69 -6.80
N GLY A 53 23.95 -10.83 -7.39
CA GLY A 53 25.09 -11.65 -6.97
C GLY A 53 24.62 -12.99 -6.40
N ASP A 54 25.14 -13.37 -5.22
CA ASP A 54 24.80 -14.63 -4.57
C ASP A 54 23.31 -14.66 -4.16
N ALA A 55 22.54 -15.58 -4.76
CA ALA A 55 21.11 -15.69 -4.55
C ALA A 55 20.72 -16.01 -3.11
N GLY A 56 21.60 -16.66 -2.35
CA GLY A 56 21.29 -17.00 -0.99
C GLY A 56 21.31 -15.79 -0.03
N GLN A 57 21.76 -14.61 -0.47
CA GLN A 57 21.64 -13.39 0.33
C GLN A 57 20.21 -12.87 0.42
N CYS A 58 19.39 -13.27 -0.54
CA CYS A 58 18.01 -12.80 -0.69
C CYS A 58 17.12 -14.03 -0.56
N GLY A 59 16.81 -14.38 0.68
CA GLY A 59 15.98 -15.52 1.02
C GLY A 59 14.49 -15.20 1.09
N GLY A 60 13.70 -16.20 1.47
CA GLY A 60 12.25 -16.07 1.53
C GLY A 60 11.63 -15.98 0.13
N THR A 61 10.70 -15.06 -0.06
CA THR A 61 10.07 -14.84 -1.37
C THR A 61 10.92 -13.91 -2.25
N THR A 62 11.49 -14.44 -3.33
CA THR A 62 12.14 -13.64 -4.37
C THR A 62 11.21 -13.38 -5.56
N GLY A 63 11.56 -12.43 -6.42
CA GLY A 63 10.73 -11.97 -7.52
C GLY A 63 9.72 -10.92 -7.09
N GLN A 64 8.55 -10.92 -7.74
CA GLN A 64 7.47 -9.98 -7.45
C GLN A 64 6.37 -10.64 -6.63
N GLN A 65 5.81 -9.89 -5.69
CA GLN A 65 4.64 -10.31 -4.94
C GLN A 65 3.73 -9.12 -4.66
N TRP A 66 2.45 -9.41 -4.49
CA TRP A 66 1.39 -8.45 -4.23
C TRP A 66 0.47 -9.03 -3.15
N SER A 67 0.02 -8.20 -2.22
CA SER A 67 -0.95 -8.58 -1.19
C SER A 67 -2.01 -7.50 -1.01
N SER A 68 -3.23 -7.91 -0.74
CA SER A 68 -4.34 -7.02 -0.36
C SER A 68 -4.67 -7.19 1.12
N ASN A 69 -5.25 -6.15 1.73
CA ASN A 69 -5.80 -6.24 3.09
C ASN A 69 -6.87 -7.36 3.17
N PRO A 70 -6.86 -8.21 4.21
CA PRO A 70 -6.18 -8.08 5.51
C PRO A 70 -4.77 -8.66 5.60
N ASP A 71 -4.24 -9.19 4.51
CA ASP A 71 -3.04 -10.01 4.53
C ASP A 71 -1.75 -9.20 4.37
N PHE A 72 -0.72 -9.59 5.11
CA PHE A 72 0.64 -9.13 4.84
C PHE A 72 1.18 -9.76 3.55
N THR A 73 2.13 -9.09 2.90
CA THR A 73 2.97 -9.74 1.89
C THR A 73 3.66 -10.96 2.48
N ARG A 74 4.05 -11.92 1.63
CA ARG A 74 4.92 -13.02 2.08
C ARG A 74 6.27 -12.45 2.52
N PRO A 75 6.93 -13.06 3.52
CA PRO A 75 8.23 -12.60 3.99
C PRO A 75 9.26 -12.61 2.88
N ILE A 76 9.99 -11.49 2.77
CA ILE A 76 11.32 -11.46 2.16
C ILE A 76 12.35 -11.54 3.28
N ARG A 77 13.46 -12.24 3.03
CA ARG A 77 14.56 -12.38 3.99
C ARG A 77 15.81 -11.76 3.41
N ILE A 78 16.37 -10.80 4.13
CA ILE A 78 17.67 -10.22 3.81
C ILE A 78 18.70 -10.95 4.69
N ASP A 79 19.49 -11.81 4.07
CA ASP A 79 20.65 -12.42 4.71
C ASP A 79 21.76 -11.38 4.86
N THR A 80 22.65 -11.65 5.80
CA THR A 80 23.64 -10.70 6.31
C THR A 80 25.00 -11.38 6.48
N ASP A 81 25.17 -12.59 5.96
CA ASP A 81 26.29 -13.50 6.25
C ASP A 81 27.51 -13.39 5.29
N ASN A 82 27.90 -12.16 4.91
CA ASN A 82 29.16 -11.83 4.22
C ASN A 82 29.38 -12.43 2.83
N ARG A 83 28.35 -13.01 2.21
CA ARG A 83 28.47 -13.45 0.81
C ARG A 83 28.66 -12.22 -0.09
N SER A 84 29.28 -12.39 -1.24
CA SER A 84 29.47 -11.30 -2.20
C SER A 84 28.18 -11.01 -2.99
N GLY A 85 27.76 -9.76 -3.06
CA GLY A 85 26.53 -9.36 -3.76
C GLY A 85 25.61 -8.54 -2.86
N GLY A 86 24.34 -8.47 -3.24
CA GLY A 86 23.32 -7.79 -2.46
C GLY A 86 21.91 -8.20 -2.87
N CYS A 87 20.94 -7.44 -2.36
CA CYS A 87 19.55 -7.57 -2.73
C CYS A 87 19.00 -6.27 -3.31
N GLN A 88 18.29 -6.40 -4.43
CA GLN A 88 17.55 -5.33 -5.07
C GLN A 88 16.12 -5.33 -4.54
N LEU A 89 15.69 -4.22 -3.96
CA LEU A 89 14.40 -4.06 -3.30
C LEU A 89 13.63 -2.89 -3.88
N ALA A 90 12.40 -3.13 -4.35
CA ALA A 90 11.49 -2.08 -4.81
C ALA A 90 10.07 -2.31 -4.31
N PHE A 91 9.30 -1.23 -4.29
CA PHE A 91 7.92 -1.22 -3.81
C PHE A 91 6.98 -0.59 -4.82
N GLY A 92 5.70 -0.96 -4.76
CA GLY A 92 4.65 -0.42 -5.62
C GLY A 92 3.27 -0.61 -5.01
N ILE A 93 2.29 0.16 -5.49
CA ILE A 93 0.88 0.06 -5.10
C ILE A 93 0.05 -0.13 -6.36
N TYR A 94 -0.73 -1.20 -6.39
CA TYR A 94 -1.69 -1.47 -7.44
C TYR A 94 -3.08 -1.08 -6.95
N ASP A 95 -3.69 -0.08 -7.56
CA ASP A 95 -4.99 0.49 -7.20
C ASP A 95 -5.87 0.59 -8.45
N PRO A 96 -6.46 -0.54 -8.90
CA PRO A 96 -7.19 -0.60 -10.17
C PRO A 96 -8.38 0.36 -10.26
N ASP A 97 -9.01 0.62 -9.13
CA ASP A 97 -10.24 1.41 -9.04
C ASP A 97 -10.00 2.85 -8.51
N ASP A 98 -8.73 3.27 -8.41
CA ASP A 98 -8.34 4.64 -7.99
C ASP A 98 -8.89 5.02 -6.61
N THR A 99 -9.01 4.03 -5.74
CA THR A 99 -9.59 4.17 -4.40
C THR A 99 -8.69 4.96 -3.48
N LEU A 100 -7.39 4.98 -3.77
CA LEU A 100 -6.32 5.63 -3.03
C LEU A 100 -5.97 7.01 -3.59
N ALA A 101 -6.80 7.60 -4.47
CA ALA A 101 -6.63 8.96 -4.94
C ALA A 101 -6.28 9.93 -3.78
N GLY A 102 -5.25 10.76 -4.00
CA GLY A 102 -4.71 11.69 -3.01
C GLY A 102 -3.68 11.11 -2.03
N LEU A 103 -3.45 9.80 -2.03
CA LEU A 103 -2.41 9.16 -1.23
C LEU A 103 -1.02 9.40 -1.83
N SER A 104 0.00 9.53 -0.98
CA SER A 104 1.40 9.39 -1.37
C SER A 104 2.14 8.50 -0.37
N LEU A 105 2.83 7.49 -0.88
CA LEU A 105 3.78 6.68 -0.12
C LEU A 105 5.18 6.84 -0.69
N SER A 106 6.16 6.99 0.19
CA SER A 106 7.57 7.02 -0.17
C SER A 106 8.39 6.13 0.77
N TYR A 107 9.55 5.73 0.28
CA TYR A 107 10.59 5.10 1.08
C TYR A 107 11.89 5.87 0.92
N ARG A 108 12.58 6.09 2.03
CA ARG A 108 13.92 6.67 2.09
C ARG A 108 14.90 5.58 2.47
N PHE A 109 15.95 5.43 1.68
CA PHE A 109 17.01 4.46 1.90
C PHE A 109 18.35 5.18 2.04
N GLN A 110 19.07 4.93 3.12
CA GLN A 110 20.33 5.63 3.41
C GLN A 110 21.18 4.88 4.43
N ALA A 111 22.50 5.09 4.39
CA ALA A 111 23.37 4.63 5.45
C ALA A 111 23.02 5.28 6.81
N SER A 112 23.32 4.55 7.88
CA SER A 112 23.27 5.07 9.24
C SER A 112 24.29 6.19 9.44
N PRO A 113 24.08 7.11 10.40
CA PRO A 113 25.07 8.14 10.72
C PRO A 113 26.43 7.51 11.03
N GLY A 114 27.44 7.86 10.23
CA GLY A 114 28.80 7.31 10.35
C GLY A 114 29.02 5.92 9.74
N GLY A 115 27.99 5.31 9.14
CA GLY A 115 28.11 4.04 8.41
C GLY A 115 28.68 4.22 6.99
N ASP A 116 29.17 3.13 6.40
CA ASP A 116 29.66 3.14 5.02
C ASP A 116 28.49 3.29 4.02
N ALA A 117 28.52 4.36 3.24
CA ALA A 117 27.52 4.62 2.20
C ALA A 117 27.49 3.53 1.10
N GLY A 118 28.61 2.82 0.89
CA GLY A 118 28.72 1.71 -0.06
C GLY A 118 27.80 0.53 0.27
N GLN A 119 27.44 0.36 1.55
CA GLN A 119 26.50 -0.69 1.97
C GLN A 119 25.07 -0.44 1.45
N CYS A 120 24.75 0.81 1.13
CA CYS A 120 23.45 1.24 0.66
C CYS A 120 23.58 1.76 -0.77
N GLY A 121 23.68 0.84 -1.74
CA GLY A 121 24.26 1.10 -3.07
C GLY A 121 23.65 2.24 -3.90
N ASN A 122 22.43 2.67 -3.60
CA ASN A 122 21.82 3.87 -4.18
C ASN A 122 20.90 4.53 -3.15
N PRO A 123 21.45 5.37 -2.26
CA PRO A 123 20.66 6.02 -1.24
C PRO A 123 19.80 7.12 -1.86
N GLY A 124 18.62 7.35 -1.30
CA GLY A 124 17.69 8.33 -1.83
C GLY A 124 16.32 8.27 -1.17
N THR A 125 15.43 9.14 -1.63
CA THR A 125 13.99 9.07 -1.30
C THR A 125 13.24 8.81 -2.58
N TYR A 126 12.42 7.77 -2.58
CA TYR A 126 11.73 7.26 -3.76
C TYR A 126 10.23 7.20 -3.49
N GLN A 127 9.45 7.60 -4.47
CA GLN A 127 8.00 7.47 -4.43
C GLN A 127 7.61 6.06 -4.83
N MET A 128 6.69 5.43 -4.08
CA MET A 128 6.04 4.21 -4.51
C MET A 128 5.00 4.59 -5.57
N PRO A 129 5.06 4.04 -6.79
CA PRO A 129 4.03 4.30 -7.78
C PRO A 129 2.70 3.74 -7.30
N ILE A 130 1.65 4.56 -7.35
CA ILE A 130 0.26 4.17 -7.14
C ILE A 130 -0.41 4.20 -8.51
N GLN A 131 -0.71 3.03 -9.06
CA GLN A 131 -1.13 2.90 -10.47
C GLN A 131 -2.24 1.85 -10.63
N ARG A 132 -3.01 1.98 -11.72
CA ARG A 132 -4.05 1.02 -12.11
C ARG A 132 -3.50 -0.26 -12.77
N PHE A 133 -2.19 -0.43 -12.78
CA PHE A 133 -1.48 -1.63 -13.22
C PHE A 133 -0.29 -1.87 -12.29
N ARG A 134 0.10 -3.13 -12.13
CA ARG A 134 1.20 -3.54 -11.26
C ARG A 134 2.53 -3.00 -11.79
N THR A 135 3.16 -2.11 -11.03
CA THR A 135 4.46 -1.53 -11.35
C THR A 135 5.23 -1.21 -10.08
N PHE A 136 6.55 -1.15 -10.18
CA PHE A 136 7.46 -0.89 -9.07
C PHE A 136 8.23 0.42 -9.28
N GLY A 137 8.55 1.09 -8.19
CA GLY A 137 9.45 2.25 -8.20
C GLY A 137 10.91 1.85 -8.41
N PRO A 138 11.85 2.80 -8.29
CA PRO A 138 13.28 2.54 -8.42
C PRO A 138 13.78 1.54 -7.37
N SER A 139 14.47 0.47 -7.78
CA SER A 139 15.06 -0.47 -6.81
C SER A 139 16.16 0.20 -5.99
N VAL A 140 16.27 -0.15 -4.71
CA VAL A 140 17.43 0.12 -3.87
C VAL A 140 18.25 -1.15 -3.69
N ARG A 141 19.57 -1.00 -3.65
CA ARG A 141 20.52 -2.09 -3.44
C ARG A 141 20.97 -2.13 -1.98
N ILE A 142 20.70 -3.23 -1.30
CA ILE A 142 21.27 -3.57 0.00
C ILE A 142 22.52 -4.41 -0.26
N ASP A 143 23.70 -3.85 -0.02
CA ASP A 143 24.97 -4.58 -0.08
C ASP A 143 25.19 -5.34 1.24
N THR A 144 25.72 -6.57 1.16
CA THR A 144 25.94 -7.40 2.35
C THR A 144 27.41 -7.78 2.58
N ASP A 145 28.33 -7.04 1.96
CA ASP A 145 29.76 -7.32 1.89
C ASP A 145 30.59 -6.87 3.12
N ASN A 146 30.09 -7.10 4.35
CA ASN A 146 30.80 -6.86 5.62
C ASN A 146 31.23 -5.42 5.92
N ARG A 147 30.38 -4.44 5.65
CA ARG A 147 30.70 -3.04 5.90
C ARG A 147 30.16 -2.59 7.24
N ALA A 148 30.91 -1.70 7.90
CA ALA A 148 30.49 -1.12 9.17
C ALA A 148 29.28 -0.19 8.97
N GLY A 149 28.30 -0.30 9.88
CA GLY A 149 27.06 0.48 9.84
C GLY A 149 25.88 -0.35 9.37
N TRP A 150 24.79 0.33 9.02
CA TRP A 150 23.59 -0.32 8.50
C TRP A 150 22.85 0.60 7.54
N CYS A 151 21.95 0.04 6.74
CA CYS A 151 21.07 0.82 5.89
C CYS A 151 19.71 1.03 6.56
N ASN A 152 19.34 2.28 6.77
CA ASN A 152 18.00 2.67 7.19
C ASN A 152 17.04 2.67 6.01
N LEU A 153 15.92 1.97 6.15
CA LEU A 153 14.77 1.98 5.27
C LEU A 153 13.58 2.60 6.00
N ALA A 154 13.19 3.80 5.60
CA ALA A 154 12.13 4.57 6.24
C ALA A 154 10.91 4.71 5.32
N PHE A 155 9.74 4.26 5.77
CA PHE A 155 8.48 4.37 5.07
C PHE A 155 7.68 5.59 5.56
N THR A 156 7.20 6.39 4.62
CA THR A 156 6.37 7.58 4.91
C THR A 156 5.05 7.49 4.16
N VAL A 157 3.97 7.81 4.86
CA VAL A 157 2.62 7.92 4.30
C VAL A 157 2.16 9.38 4.42
N SER A 158 1.54 9.92 3.38
CA SER A 158 1.04 11.30 3.36
C SER A 158 -0.17 11.46 2.42
N GLY A 159 -0.78 12.64 2.42
CA GLY A 159 -1.93 12.99 1.58
C GLY A 159 -3.27 12.42 2.05
N ARG A 160 -3.26 11.33 2.82
CA ARG A 160 -4.44 10.71 3.42
C ARG A 160 -4.19 10.28 4.87
N SER A 161 -5.23 10.39 5.70
CA SER A 161 -5.23 9.96 7.11
C SER A 161 -5.96 8.65 7.34
N ASP A 162 -6.75 8.19 6.37
CA ASP A 162 -7.51 6.93 6.41
C ASP A 162 -6.71 5.76 5.82
N VAL A 163 -5.40 5.92 5.60
CA VAL A 163 -4.53 4.89 5.05
C VAL A 163 -3.31 4.73 5.95
N VAL A 164 -2.98 3.46 6.24
CA VAL A 164 -1.87 3.07 7.09
C VAL A 164 -1.04 2.00 6.37
N LEU A 165 0.28 2.08 6.47
CA LEU A 165 1.19 1.01 6.06
C LEU A 165 1.75 0.33 7.30
N ASP A 166 1.35 -0.91 7.54
CA ASP A 166 1.98 -1.73 8.58
C ASP A 166 3.29 -2.32 8.04
N VAL A 167 4.32 -2.25 8.86
CA VAL A 167 5.67 -2.77 8.61
C VAL A 167 5.97 -3.79 9.70
N GLN A 168 6.03 -5.05 9.30
CA GLN A 168 6.50 -6.12 10.16
C GLN A 168 7.96 -6.40 9.80
N PHE A 169 8.84 -6.17 10.77
CA PHE A 169 10.27 -6.36 10.62
C PHE A 169 10.81 -7.06 11.86
N TYR A 170 11.42 -8.22 11.67
CA TYR A 170 11.90 -9.05 12.76
C TYR A 170 13.17 -9.81 12.37
N ALA A 171 13.94 -10.20 13.38
CA ALA A 171 15.17 -10.94 13.17
C ALA A 171 14.90 -12.44 12.93
N ASP A 172 15.72 -13.03 12.07
CA ASP A 172 15.81 -14.46 11.79
C ASP A 172 17.26 -14.90 12.02
N GLY A 173 17.60 -15.18 13.28
CA GLY A 173 18.98 -15.40 13.73
C GLY A 173 19.43 -14.28 14.67
N ASP A 174 20.59 -13.67 14.39
CA ASP A 174 21.12 -12.59 15.22
C ASP A 174 20.26 -11.32 15.16
N GLY A 175 19.58 -11.00 16.28
CA GLY A 175 18.75 -9.80 16.41
C GLY A 175 19.51 -8.47 16.30
N GLY A 176 20.82 -8.47 16.54
CA GLY A 176 21.64 -7.28 16.42
C GLY A 176 21.80 -6.78 14.97
N GLN A 177 21.31 -7.53 13.98
CA GLN A 177 21.37 -7.17 12.57
C GLN A 177 20.14 -6.37 12.08
N CYS A 178 19.08 -6.36 12.89
CA CYS A 178 17.79 -5.84 12.49
C CYS A 178 17.38 -4.69 13.43
N VAL A 179 17.90 -3.49 13.14
CA VAL A 179 17.62 -2.30 13.96
C VAL A 179 16.12 -1.96 13.89
N ASN A 180 15.52 -1.72 15.06
CA ASN A 180 14.09 -1.53 15.27
C ASN A 180 13.21 -2.74 14.90
N ALA A 181 13.79 -3.95 14.86
CA ALA A 181 13.02 -5.17 14.80
C ALA A 181 12.10 -5.33 16.01
N LEU A 182 10.92 -5.89 15.75
CA LEU A 182 9.99 -6.36 16.77
C LEU A 182 9.98 -7.90 16.78
N PRO A 183 9.38 -8.54 17.81
CA PRO A 183 9.09 -9.97 17.75
C PRO A 183 8.24 -10.34 16.52
N ALA A 184 8.45 -11.54 15.97
CA ALA A 184 7.62 -12.08 14.90
C ALA A 184 6.12 -12.05 15.31
N GLY A 185 5.25 -11.63 14.39
CA GLY A 185 3.83 -11.39 14.66
C GLY A 185 3.49 -9.93 15.05
N GLN A 186 4.48 -9.12 15.44
CA GLN A 186 4.27 -7.69 15.74
C GLN A 186 4.64 -6.79 14.55
N TYR A 187 4.13 -5.56 14.54
CA TYR A 187 4.35 -4.58 13.48
C TYR A 187 4.32 -3.14 14.02
N GLN A 188 4.95 -2.24 13.27
CA GLN A 188 4.79 -0.80 13.43
C GLN A 188 3.92 -0.26 12.30
N SER A 189 3.25 0.87 12.49
CA SER A 189 2.35 1.45 11.48
C SER A 189 2.84 2.83 11.06
N ALA A 190 3.13 3.00 9.78
CA ALA A 190 3.39 4.30 9.19
C ALA A 190 2.07 4.96 8.77
N PHE A 191 1.88 6.22 9.16
CA PHE A 191 0.73 7.06 8.82
C PHE A 191 1.18 8.53 8.71
N ALA A 192 0.26 9.42 8.33
CA ALA A 192 0.57 10.83 8.14
C ALA A 192 1.24 11.45 9.38
N GLY A 193 2.49 11.90 9.21
CA GLY A 193 3.30 12.50 10.28
C GLY A 193 4.06 11.51 11.16
N ALA A 194 3.88 10.20 10.99
CA ALA A 194 4.54 9.15 11.75
C ALA A 194 5.18 8.12 10.82
N PRO A 195 6.41 8.37 10.32
CA PRO A 195 7.13 7.38 9.50
C PRO A 195 7.60 6.19 10.35
N VAL A 196 7.79 5.04 9.71
CA VAL A 196 8.43 3.87 10.32
C VAL A 196 9.80 3.68 9.71
N THR A 197 10.84 3.49 10.53
CA THR A 197 12.21 3.24 10.06
C THR A 197 12.73 1.93 10.63
N VAL A 198 13.23 1.07 9.74
CA VAL A 198 13.94 -0.17 10.08
C VAL A 198 15.38 -0.08 9.58
N GLY A 199 16.32 -0.73 10.26
CA GLY A 199 17.72 -0.78 9.83
C GLY A 199 18.19 -2.19 9.53
N ILE A 200 18.95 -2.33 8.45
CA ILE A 200 19.49 -3.59 7.97
C ILE A 200 21.01 -3.51 8.07
N ASP A 201 21.57 -4.20 9.06
CA ASP A 201 22.99 -4.31 9.31
C ASP A 201 23.50 -5.62 8.72
N ALA A 202 24.40 -5.50 7.74
CA ALA A 202 24.97 -6.62 7.00
C ALA A 202 26.48 -6.75 7.23
N ASP A 203 26.92 -6.53 8.48
CA ASP A 203 28.29 -6.70 8.98
C ASP A 203 28.70 -8.17 9.21
N GLY A 204 28.09 -9.12 8.50
CA GLY A 204 28.65 -10.46 8.37
C GLY A 204 28.33 -11.50 9.42
N ARG A 205 27.41 -11.18 10.33
CA ARG A 205 26.96 -12.15 11.33
C ARG A 205 25.94 -13.10 10.70
N SER A 206 25.87 -14.33 11.23
CA SER A 206 24.90 -15.31 10.75
C SER A 206 23.49 -14.89 11.16
N GLY A 207 22.57 -14.85 10.21
CA GLY A 207 21.19 -14.48 10.48
C GLY A 207 20.60 -13.70 9.32
N GLY A 208 19.63 -12.86 9.63
CA GLY A 208 19.01 -12.01 8.63
C GLY A 208 17.78 -11.32 9.19
N CYS A 209 17.19 -10.48 8.36
CA CYS A 209 16.00 -9.72 8.70
C CYS A 209 14.85 -10.08 7.77
N GLN A 210 13.68 -10.32 8.36
CA GLN A 210 12.45 -10.60 7.64
C GLN A 210 11.63 -9.31 7.53
N LEU A 211 11.15 -8.99 6.34
CA LEU A 211 10.29 -7.82 6.08
C LEU A 211 8.98 -8.25 5.43
N LEU A 212 7.87 -7.79 6.01
CA LEU A 212 6.52 -7.92 5.46
C LEU A 212 5.81 -6.57 5.54
N LEU A 213 4.96 -6.31 4.55
CA LEU A 213 4.17 -5.08 4.47
C LEU A 213 2.68 -5.38 4.36
N ARG A 214 1.85 -4.51 4.92
CA ARG A 214 0.39 -4.54 4.72
C ARG A 214 -0.15 -3.13 4.61
N LEU A 215 -0.82 -2.84 3.50
CA LEU A 215 -1.54 -1.58 3.31
C LEU A 215 -2.98 -1.74 3.81
N ARG A 216 -3.45 -0.83 4.66
CA ARG A 216 -4.82 -0.86 5.19
C ARG A 216 -5.49 0.49 5.09
N ARG A 217 -6.82 0.47 5.01
CA ARG A 217 -7.66 1.63 5.28
C ARG A 217 -8.22 1.54 6.70
N VAL A 218 -8.32 2.67 7.40
CA VAL A 218 -8.79 2.78 8.79
C VAL A 218 -9.94 3.76 8.94
#